data_AF-A0A941J8X9-F1
#
_entry.id   AF-A0A941J8X9-F1
#
_cell.length_a   1.000
_cell.length_b   1.000
_cell.length_c   1.000
_cell.angle_alpha   90.00
_cell.angle_beta   90.00
_cell.angle_gamma   90.00
#
_symmetry.space_group_name_H-M   'P 1'
#
loop_
_entity.id
_entity.type
_entity.pdbx_description
1 polymer ?
#
loop_
_entity_poly.entity_id
_entity_poly.type
_entity_poly.pdbx_seq_one_letter_code
_entity_poly.pdbx_strand_id
1 'polypeptide(L)'
;MGEVAKAGVKFVFIKATEGTSYSKLSYFKENAPLALAAGLKVGAYHYAKFATVAEAKAEAAYFLDSISSFGLNYPVVLDLEENKKKANKNAD
;
A
#
# COMPACT_ATOMS: atom_id res chain seq x y z
N MET A 1 21.25 -2.91 11.10
CA MET A 1 20.75 -2.09 9.96
C MET A 1 20.48 -3.01 8.77
N GLY A 2 19.26 -2.97 8.22
CA GLY A 2 18.87 -3.77 7.05
C GLY A 2 19.63 -3.37 5.78
N GLU A 3 19.80 -4.30 4.85
CA GLU A 3 20.59 -4.12 3.62
C GLU A 3 20.08 -2.95 2.75
N VAL A 4 18.76 -2.76 2.68
CA VAL A 4 18.12 -1.66 1.93
C VAL A 4 18.53 -0.28 2.47
N ALA A 5 18.57 -0.11 3.80
CA ALA A 5 19.01 1.15 4.40
C ALA A 5 20.50 1.43 4.15
N LYS A 6 21.32 0.36 4.11
CA LYS A 6 22.75 0.47 3.79
C LYS A 6 23.00 0.85 2.33
N ALA A 7 22.06 0.57 1.42
CA ALA A 7 22.13 0.97 0.02
C ALA A 7 21.82 2.47 -0.22
N GLY A 8 21.63 3.27 0.84
CA GLY A 8 21.39 4.71 0.72
C GLY A 8 19.93 5.10 0.49
N VAL A 9 19.02 4.13 0.45
CA VAL A 9 17.56 4.37 0.38
C VAL A 9 17.11 5.22 1.56
N LYS A 10 16.25 6.20 1.31
CA LYS A 10 15.79 7.17 2.32
C LYS A 10 14.34 6.97 2.75
N PHE A 11 13.54 6.36 1.89
CA PHE A 11 12.14 6.08 2.16
C PHE A 11 11.68 4.81 1.45
N VAL A 12 10.58 4.23 1.91
CA VAL A 12 9.93 3.07 1.31
C VAL A 12 8.42 3.22 1.39
N PHE A 13 7.71 2.80 0.34
CA PHE A 13 6.28 2.53 0.38
C PHE A 13 6.07 1.03 0.48
N ILE A 14 5.30 0.58 1.48
CA ILE A 14 4.98 -0.84 1.70
C ILE A 14 3.50 -1.05 1.40
N LYS A 15 3.16 -2.08 0.63
CA LYS A 15 1.76 -2.43 0.35
C LYS A 15 1.09 -2.81 1.66
N ALA A 16 0.04 -2.10 2.04
CA ALA A 16 -0.74 -2.43 3.21
C ALA A 16 -1.97 -3.25 2.84
N THR A 17 -2.73 -2.82 1.85
CA THR A 17 -4.00 -3.44 1.49
C THR A 17 -4.25 -3.44 -0.02
N GLU A 18 -5.17 -4.29 -0.45
CA GLU A 18 -5.72 -4.40 -1.80
C GLU A 18 -7.21 -4.72 -1.67
N GLY A 19 -8.07 -3.98 -2.37
CA GLY A 19 -9.52 -4.13 -2.19
C GLY A 19 -9.94 -4.02 -0.73
N THR A 20 -10.93 -4.82 -0.31
CA THR A 20 -11.40 -4.88 1.10
C THR A 20 -10.87 -6.09 1.87
N SER A 21 -10.02 -6.91 1.25
CA SER A 21 -9.43 -8.10 1.87
C SER A 21 -8.09 -8.43 1.22
N TYR A 22 -7.02 -8.38 2.02
CA TYR A 22 -5.69 -8.69 1.55
C TYR A 22 -5.00 -9.72 2.44
N SER A 23 -4.73 -10.89 1.88
CA SER A 23 -4.17 -12.04 2.61
C SER A 23 -2.73 -11.84 3.09
N LYS A 24 -1.99 -10.90 2.50
CA LYS A 24 -0.58 -10.62 2.82
C LYS A 24 -0.40 -9.38 3.69
N LEU A 25 -1.43 -8.94 4.40
CA LEU A 25 -1.33 -7.82 5.35
C LEU A 25 -0.27 -8.09 6.43
N SER A 26 -0.01 -9.35 6.80
CA SER A 26 1.05 -9.72 7.74
C SER A 26 2.43 -9.18 7.34
N TYR A 27 2.74 -9.14 6.04
CA TYR A 27 4.02 -8.59 5.57
C TYR A 27 4.15 -7.10 5.82
N PHE A 28 3.05 -6.34 5.74
CA PHE A 28 3.08 -4.94 6.15
C PHE A 28 3.36 -4.82 7.65
N LYS A 29 2.66 -5.63 8.45
CA LYS A 29 2.79 -5.64 9.92
C LYS A 29 4.21 -5.99 10.39
N GLU A 30 4.90 -6.86 9.65
CA GLU A 30 6.29 -7.23 9.92
C GLU A 30 7.29 -6.18 9.40
N ASN A 31 7.12 -5.71 8.16
CA ASN A 31 8.12 -4.88 7.50
C ASN A 31 8.11 -3.41 7.95
N ALA A 32 6.93 -2.84 8.24
CA ALA A 32 6.83 -1.42 8.59
C ALA A 32 7.61 -1.07 9.88
N PRO A 33 7.48 -1.82 11.00
CA PRO A 33 8.28 -1.58 12.20
C PRO A 33 9.79 -1.75 11.97
N LEU A 34 10.19 -2.77 11.18
CA LEU A 34 11.59 -3.02 10.87
C LEU A 34 12.21 -1.91 10.02
N ALA A 35 11.47 -1.38 9.05
CA ALA A 35 11.91 -0.27 8.21
C ALA A 35 12.03 1.04 9.01
N LEU A 36 11.06 1.33 9.90
CA LEU A 36 11.13 2.45 10.83
C LEU A 36 12.36 2.33 11.75
N ALA A 37 12.59 1.16 12.34
CA ALA A 37 13.75 0.90 13.19
C ALA A 37 15.09 0.97 12.43
N ALA A 38 15.08 0.75 11.11
CA ALA A 38 16.24 0.92 10.25
C ALA A 38 16.50 2.39 9.86
N GLY A 39 15.67 3.33 10.32
CA GLY A 39 15.81 4.76 10.04
C GLY A 39 15.26 5.21 8.69
N LEU A 40 14.46 4.37 8.01
CA LEU A 40 13.79 4.75 6.78
C LEU A 40 12.53 5.56 7.08
N LYS A 41 12.18 6.49 6.18
CA LYS A 41 10.82 7.03 6.14
C LYS A 41 9.88 6.00 5.54
N VAL A 42 8.78 5.68 6.21
CA VAL A 42 7.88 4.59 5.82
C VAL A 42 6.52 5.16 5.49
N GLY A 43 6.11 4.97 4.23
CA GLY A 43 4.77 5.20 3.74
C GLY A 43 4.06 3.87 3.48
N ALA A 44 2.74 3.94 3.34
CA ALA A 44 1.92 2.77 3.02
C ALA A 44 1.12 3.04 1.75
N TYR A 45 0.87 2.00 0.95
CA TYR A 45 -0.03 2.14 -0.19
C TYR A 45 -1.17 1.13 -0.19
N HIS A 46 -2.30 1.58 -0.73
CA HIS A 46 -3.48 0.78 -1.01
C HIS A 46 -3.61 0.54 -2.51
N TYR A 47 -3.71 -0.72 -2.92
CA TYR A 47 -4.01 -1.08 -4.30
C TYR A 47 -5.54 -1.06 -4.51
N ALA A 48 -6.02 -0.08 -5.27
CA ALA A 48 -7.44 0.13 -5.49
C ALA A 48 -8.06 -0.95 -6.40
N LYS A 49 -9.21 -1.48 -5.99
CA LYS A 49 -10.02 -2.41 -6.79
C LYS A 49 -11.45 -1.90 -6.99
N PHE A 50 -11.82 -0.72 -6.49
CA PHE A 50 -13.18 -0.19 -6.55
C PHE A 50 -13.64 0.19 -7.96
N ALA A 51 -14.92 -0.04 -8.29
CA ALA A 51 -15.60 0.48 -9.49
C ALA A 51 -16.63 1.56 -9.13
N THR A 52 -17.10 1.57 -7.89
CA THR A 52 -18.12 2.47 -7.39
C THR A 52 -17.59 3.33 -6.24
N VAL A 53 -18.27 4.45 -5.97
CA VAL A 53 -17.96 5.31 -4.82
C VAL A 53 -18.14 4.57 -3.49
N ALA A 54 -19.11 3.65 -3.40
CA ALA A 54 -19.35 2.87 -2.19
C ALA A 54 -18.18 1.92 -1.89
N GLU A 55 -17.68 1.22 -2.91
CA GLU A 55 -16.49 0.37 -2.80
C GLU A 55 -15.25 1.20 -2.45
N ALA A 56 -15.06 2.37 -3.08
CA ALA A 56 -13.93 3.24 -2.76
C ALA A 56 -13.90 3.66 -1.29
N LYS A 57 -15.07 3.94 -0.70
CA LYS A 57 -15.19 4.24 0.74
C LYS A 57 -14.87 3.02 1.61
N ALA A 58 -15.34 1.83 1.22
CA ALA A 58 -15.06 0.60 1.95
C ALA A 58 -13.56 0.25 1.93
N GLU A 59 -12.92 0.38 0.76
CA GLU A 59 -11.48 0.19 0.58
C GLU A 59 -10.65 1.20 1.39
N ALA A 60 -11.03 2.48 1.37
CA ALA A 60 -10.37 3.51 2.17
C ALA A 60 -10.47 3.22 3.68
N ALA A 61 -11.64 2.82 4.16
CA ALA A 61 -11.84 2.45 5.57
C ALA A 61 -10.96 1.24 5.95
N TYR A 62 -10.92 0.21 5.12
CA TYR A 62 -10.09 -0.97 5.36
C TYR A 62 -8.59 -0.64 5.38
N PHE A 63 -8.13 0.22 4.47
CA PHE A 63 -6.74 0.69 4.44
C PHE A 63 -6.38 1.46 5.71
N LEU A 64 -7.19 2.44 6.11
CA LEU A 64 -6.94 3.27 7.29
C LEU A 64 -6.91 2.42 8.58
N ASP A 65 -7.86 1.49 8.73
CA ASP A 65 -7.88 0.56 9.87
C ASP A 65 -6.60 -0.29 9.93
N SER A 66 -6.20 -0.85 8.78
CA SER A 66 -5.04 -1.74 8.66
C SER A 66 -3.69 -1.08 9.00
N ILE A 67 -3.57 0.24 8.85
CA ILE A 67 -2.32 0.99 9.10
C ILE A 67 -2.33 1.81 10.38
N SER A 68 -3.49 1.98 11.02
CA SER A 68 -3.72 2.92 12.13
C SER A 68 -2.75 2.77 13.31
N SER A 69 -2.27 1.55 13.57
CA SER A 69 -1.36 1.24 14.68
C SER A 69 0.13 1.46 14.36
N PHE A 70 0.47 1.79 13.12
CA PHE A 70 1.85 1.95 12.68
C PHE A 70 2.18 3.44 12.64
N GLY A 71 3.17 3.89 13.41
CA GLY A 71 3.63 5.28 13.44
C GLY A 71 4.35 5.68 12.15
N LEU A 72 3.65 5.63 11.02
CA LEU A 72 4.15 5.99 9.70
C LEU A 72 4.60 7.46 9.70
N ASN A 73 5.77 7.71 9.15
CA ASN A 73 6.40 9.03 9.09
C ASN A 73 6.61 9.51 7.64
N TYR A 74 5.85 8.91 6.71
CA TYR A 74 5.80 9.27 5.30
C TYR A 74 4.36 9.12 4.77
N PRO A 75 3.98 9.76 3.65
CA PRO A 75 2.59 9.77 3.18
C PRO A 75 1.98 8.39 2.93
N VAL A 76 0.66 8.37 2.85
CA VAL A 76 -0.08 7.24 2.30
C VAL A 76 -0.36 7.45 0.81
N VAL A 77 -0.47 6.37 0.04
CA VAL A 77 -0.67 6.41 -1.41
C VAL A 77 -1.88 5.56 -1.79
N LEU A 78 -2.69 6.09 -2.70
CA LEU A 78 -3.71 5.34 -3.44
C LEU A 78 -3.11 4.94 -4.79
N ASP A 79 -2.96 3.65 -5.01
CA ASP A 79 -2.44 3.08 -6.26
C ASP A 79 -3.61 2.73 -7.21
N LEU A 80 -3.70 3.46 -8.32
CA LEU A 80 -4.78 3.41 -9.32
C LEU A 80 -4.25 2.88 -10.66
N GLU A 81 -3.92 1.60 -10.71
CA GLU A 81 -3.43 0.96 -11.94
C GLU A 81 -4.32 -0.18 -12.46
N GLU A 82 -5.44 -0.46 -11.77
CA GLU A 82 -6.41 -1.46 -12.20
C GLU A 82 -7.07 -1.04 -13.53
N ASN A 83 -6.66 -1.68 -14.63
CA ASN A 83 -7.25 -1.51 -15.95
C ASN A 83 -8.61 -2.19 -16.04
N LYS A 84 -9.65 -1.53 -15.51
CA LYS A 84 -11.04 -2.02 -15.63
C LYS A 84 -11.59 -1.99 -17.05
N LYS A 85 -10.92 -1.27 -17.96
CA LYS A 85 -11.15 -1.40 -19.39
C LYS A 85 -10.21 -2.49 -19.91
N LYS A 86 -10.74 -3.68 -20.18
CA LYS A 86 -10.21 -4.52 -21.26
C LYS A 86 -10.40 -3.76 -22.56
N ALA A 87 -9.58 -2.73 -22.82
CA ALA A 87 -9.49 -2.17 -24.15
C ALA A 87 -8.94 -3.29 -25.02
N ASN A 88 -9.84 -3.94 -25.76
CA ASN A 88 -9.46 -4.91 -26.78
C ASN A 88 -8.52 -4.16 -27.72
N LYS A 89 -7.23 -4.51 -27.74
CA LYS A 89 -6.26 -3.90 -28.68
C LYS A 89 -6.49 -4.33 -30.13
N ASN A 90 -7.57 -5.09 -30.38
CA ASN A 90 -7.99 -5.62 -31.67
C ASN A 90 -9.48 -5.29 -31.92
N ALA A 91 -9.86 -4.01 -31.89
CA ALA A 91 -11.09 -3.60 -32.57
C ALA A 91 -10.67 -3.20 -33.99
N ASP A 92 -11.21 -3.94 -34.96
CA ASP A 92 -10.92 -3.88 -36.40
C ASP A 92 -11.02 -2.47 -37.01
#